data_AF-A0A538KG52-F1
#
_entry.id   AF-A0A538KG52-F1
#
_cell.length_a   1.000
_cell.length_b   1.000
_cell.length_c   1.000
_cell.angle_alpha   90.00
_cell.angle_beta   90.00
_cell.angle_gamma   90.00
#
_symmetry.space_group_name_H-M   'P 1'
#
loop_
_entity.id
_entity.type
_entity.pdbx_description
1 polymer ?
#
loop_
_entity_poly.entity_id
_entity_poly.type
_entity_poly.pdbx_seq_one_letter_code
_entity_poly.pdbx_strand_id
1 'polypeptide(L)'
;MPVTAVPQTLLDVAATEPVETVRYMLAEADYHRLIDFGAFGQILGRGKPGSATLRRALEIHNPDLARTKSPVEREFLALCEESGVPRPLVNVRVCGFRVDCYWPEYRLVVELDGGKGHGTERQVGAGPPKAKRRRRVREA
;
A
#
# COMPACT_ATOMS: atom_id res chain seq x y z
N MET A 1 -13.77 28.58 -15.45
CA MET A 1 -12.83 28.40 -14.32
C MET A 1 -11.74 27.44 -14.77
N PRO A 2 -10.45 27.76 -14.65
CA PRO A 2 -9.40 26.80 -15.00
C PRO A 2 -9.37 25.69 -13.94
N VAL A 3 -9.50 24.44 -14.38
CA VAL A 3 -9.21 23.26 -13.55
C VAL A 3 -7.71 23.02 -13.58
N THR A 4 -7.08 22.94 -12.41
CA THR A 4 -5.65 22.59 -12.30
C THR A 4 -5.45 21.18 -12.86
N ALA A 5 -4.46 21.00 -13.74
CA ALA A 5 -4.12 19.67 -14.24
C ALA A 5 -3.53 18.81 -13.11
N VAL A 6 -3.89 17.53 -13.04
CA VAL A 6 -3.45 16.60 -11.98
C VAL A 6 -1.92 16.58 -11.75
N PRO A 7 -1.06 16.63 -12.79
CA PRO A 7 0.39 16.74 -12.60
C PRO A 7 0.81 17.96 -11.78
N GLN A 8 0.15 19.11 -11.96
CA GLN A 8 0.44 20.32 -11.20
C GLN A 8 -0.05 20.17 -9.75
N THR A 9 -1.21 19.56 -9.52
CA THR A 9 -1.69 19.24 -8.17
C THR A 9 -0.71 18.34 -7.42
N LEU A 10 -0.19 17.28 -8.06
CA LEU A 10 0.82 16.41 -7.43
C LEU A 10 2.10 17.16 -7.09
N LEU A 11 2.51 18.11 -7.92
CA LEU A 11 3.68 18.96 -7.66
C LEU A 11 3.45 19.90 -6.47
N ASP A 12 2.27 20.51 -6.39
CA ASP A 12 1.92 21.42 -5.31
C ASP A 12 1.83 20.68 -3.96
N VAL A 13 1.19 19.50 -3.95
CA VAL A 13 1.16 18.62 -2.77
C VAL A 13 2.57 18.18 -2.36
N ALA A 14 3.42 17.86 -3.33
CA ALA A 14 4.79 17.45 -3.05
C ALA A 14 5.65 18.54 -2.39
N ALA A 15 5.22 19.81 -2.43
CA ALA A 15 5.90 20.90 -1.74
C ALA A 15 5.69 20.89 -0.23
N THR A 16 4.63 20.24 0.28
CA THR A 16 4.26 20.26 1.70
C THR A 16 4.13 18.88 2.32
N GLU A 17 3.91 17.84 1.52
CA GLU A 17 3.67 16.48 2.01
C GLU A 17 4.92 15.58 1.95
N PRO A 18 5.01 14.56 2.83
CA PRO A 18 6.01 13.51 2.74
C PRO A 18 5.94 12.72 1.42
N VAL A 19 7.07 12.12 1.03
CA VAL A 19 7.18 11.40 -0.24
C VAL A 19 6.21 10.21 -0.33
N GLU A 20 5.91 9.56 0.77
CA GLU A 20 4.99 8.43 0.86
C GLU A 20 3.55 8.83 0.54
N THR A 21 3.12 10.00 1.03
CA THR A 21 1.81 10.58 0.70
C THR A 21 1.73 10.91 -0.79
N VAL A 22 2.76 11.57 -1.33
CA VAL A 22 2.83 11.93 -2.75
C VAL A 22 2.84 10.68 -3.63
N ARG A 23 3.61 9.65 -3.24
CA ARG A 23 3.70 8.35 -3.91
C ARG A 23 2.34 7.64 -3.94
N TYR A 24 1.60 7.65 -2.83
CA TYR A 24 0.24 7.11 -2.79
C TYR A 24 -0.71 7.87 -3.72
N MET A 25 -0.69 9.21 -3.69
CA MET A 25 -1.53 10.02 -4.59
C MET A 25 -1.16 9.84 -6.07
N LEU A 26 0.13 9.65 -6.37
CA LEU A 26 0.59 9.31 -7.71
C LEU A 26 0.03 7.95 -8.17
N ALA A 27 0.03 6.94 -7.30
CA ALA A 27 -0.58 5.63 -7.58
C ALA A 27 -2.08 5.73 -7.84
N GLU A 28 -2.82 6.49 -7.04
CA GLU A 28 -4.25 6.75 -7.26
C GLU A 28 -4.50 7.44 -8.61
N ALA A 29 -3.73 8.48 -8.91
CA ALA A 29 -3.87 9.23 -10.16
C ALA A 29 -3.54 8.38 -11.40
N ASP A 30 -2.52 7.52 -11.31
CA ASP A 30 -2.17 6.54 -12.34
C ASP A 30 -3.29 5.52 -12.54
N TYR A 31 -3.80 4.94 -11.46
CA TYR A 31 -4.90 3.97 -11.48
C TYR A 31 -6.16 4.52 -12.18
N HIS A 32 -6.47 5.79 -11.94
CA HIS A 32 -7.58 6.50 -12.57
C HIS A 32 -7.27 7.06 -13.96
N ARG A 33 -6.06 6.83 -14.50
CA ARG A 33 -5.58 7.34 -15.80
C ARG A 33 -5.66 8.85 -15.93
N LEU A 34 -5.40 9.56 -14.83
CA LEU A 34 -5.49 11.02 -14.75
C LEU A 34 -4.16 11.72 -15.05
N ILE A 35 -3.08 10.97 -15.24
CA ILE A 35 -1.74 11.50 -15.48
C ILE A 35 -1.19 11.01 -16.80
N ASP A 36 -0.51 11.91 -17.49
CA ASP A 36 0.48 11.58 -18.51
C ASP A 36 1.86 11.77 -17.88
N PHE A 37 2.62 10.68 -17.71
CA PHE A 37 3.94 10.72 -17.11
C PHE A 37 4.94 11.61 -17.88
N GLY A 38 4.73 11.80 -19.19
CA GLY A 38 5.55 12.71 -20.00
C GLY A 38 5.40 14.18 -19.61
N ALA A 39 4.24 14.56 -19.06
CA ALA A 39 3.95 15.94 -18.68
C ALA A 39 4.80 16.42 -17.49
N PHE A 40 5.32 15.51 -16.64
CA PHE A 40 6.14 15.88 -15.50
C PHE A 40 7.45 16.56 -15.90
N GLY A 41 8.01 16.22 -17.06
CA GLY A 41 9.25 16.81 -17.56
C GLY A 41 9.19 18.33 -17.76
N GLN A 42 7.99 18.87 -18.01
CA GLN A 42 7.78 20.30 -18.24
C GLN A 42 7.57 21.09 -16.94
N ILE A 43 7.13 20.43 -15.87
CA ILE A 43 6.77 21.10 -14.61
C ILE A 43 7.80 20.89 -13.50
N LEU A 44 8.65 19.88 -13.59
CA LEU A 44 9.70 19.59 -12.61
C LEU A 44 10.96 20.42 -12.89
N GLY A 45 11.48 21.10 -11.87
CA GLY A 45 12.65 21.98 -12.00
C GLY A 45 13.67 21.83 -10.88
N ARG A 46 14.85 22.47 -11.03
CA ARG A 46 15.77 22.72 -9.90
C ARG A 46 15.28 23.96 -9.14
N GLY A 47 15.38 23.96 -7.82
CA GLY A 47 14.92 25.08 -6.97
C GLY A 47 13.39 25.28 -6.91
N LYS A 48 12.61 24.47 -7.63
CA LYS A 48 11.15 24.51 -7.58
C LYS A 48 10.64 23.64 -6.42
N PRO A 49 9.82 24.19 -5.49
CA PRO A 49 9.24 23.44 -4.40
C PRO A 49 8.54 22.16 -4.88
N GLY A 50 8.64 21.09 -4.10
CA GLY A 50 8.05 19.77 -4.39
C GLY A 50 8.71 18.97 -5.51
N SER A 51 9.56 19.57 -6.35
CA SER A 51 10.16 18.85 -7.48
C SER A 51 11.09 17.71 -7.06
N ALA A 52 11.79 17.81 -5.93
CA ALA A 52 12.63 16.72 -5.43
C ALA A 52 11.77 15.56 -4.90
N THR A 53 10.77 15.86 -4.08
CA THR A 53 9.82 14.89 -3.52
C THR A 53 9.05 14.17 -4.62
N LEU A 54 8.50 14.89 -5.60
CA LEU A 54 7.75 14.29 -6.70
C LEU A 54 8.66 13.44 -7.61
N ARG A 55 9.91 13.87 -7.88
CA ARG A 55 10.87 13.01 -8.58
C ARG A 55 11.11 11.72 -7.83
N ARG A 56 11.33 11.81 -6.51
CA ARG A 56 11.52 10.61 -5.69
C ARG A 56 10.30 9.70 -5.74
N ALA A 57 9.09 10.25 -5.61
CA ALA A 57 7.84 9.49 -5.70
C ALA A 57 7.67 8.78 -7.06
N LEU A 58 8.02 9.46 -8.16
CA LEU A 58 8.04 8.88 -9.51
C LEU A 58 9.06 7.73 -9.64
N GLU A 59 10.26 7.88 -9.07
CA GLU A 59 11.31 6.84 -9.09
C GLU A 59 10.89 5.57 -8.35
N ILE A 60 10.22 5.72 -7.20
CA ILE A 60 9.78 4.59 -6.37
C ILE A 60 8.31 4.22 -6.63
N HIS A 61 7.73 4.64 -7.74
CA HIS A 61 6.31 4.44 -8.03
C HIS A 61 5.89 2.97 -7.86
N ASN A 62 4.79 2.76 -7.15
CA ASN A 62 4.20 1.43 -6.97
C ASN A 62 2.68 1.52 -7.20
N PRO A 63 2.17 1.03 -8.35
CA PRO A 63 0.75 1.01 -8.66
C PRO A 63 -0.13 0.23 -7.66
N ASP A 64 0.43 -0.74 -6.94
CA ASP A 64 -0.33 -1.54 -5.97
C ASP A 64 -0.76 -0.73 -4.75
N LEU A 65 -0.14 0.43 -4.50
CA LEU A 65 -0.57 1.35 -3.44
C LEU A 65 -2.02 1.81 -3.63
N ALA A 66 -2.47 1.99 -4.88
CA ALA A 66 -3.85 2.37 -5.18
C ALA A 66 -4.89 1.28 -4.85
N ARG A 67 -4.43 0.04 -4.58
CA ARG A 67 -5.30 -1.08 -4.20
C ARG A 67 -5.48 -1.19 -2.69
N THR A 68 -4.68 -0.47 -1.90
CA THR A 68 -4.81 -0.44 -0.44
C THR A 68 -6.07 0.30 -0.01
N LYS A 69 -6.63 -0.08 1.14
CA LYS A 69 -7.87 0.48 1.69
C LYS A 69 -7.70 1.11 3.06
N SER A 70 -6.50 1.01 3.63
CA SER A 70 -6.20 1.56 4.94
C SER A 70 -4.76 2.07 5.05
N PRO A 71 -4.45 2.95 6.01
CA PRO A 71 -3.07 3.28 6.36
C PRO A 71 -2.21 2.06 6.70
N VAL A 72 -2.77 1.10 7.46
CA VAL A 72 -2.04 -0.11 7.88
C VAL A 72 -1.61 -0.96 6.68
N GLU A 73 -2.49 -1.11 5.68
CA GLU A 73 -2.13 -1.81 4.43
C GLU A 73 -1.00 -1.10 3.68
N ARG A 74 -1.03 0.24 3.62
CA ARG A 74 0.03 1.03 2.96
C ARG A 74 1.37 0.86 3.66
N GLU A 75 1.37 0.97 4.98
CA GLU A 75 2.57 0.78 5.81
C GLU A 75 3.11 -0.64 5.69
N PHE A 76 2.24 -1.66 5.66
CA PHE A 76 2.65 -3.05 5.49
C PHE A 76 3.29 -3.32 4.12
N LEU A 77 2.78 -2.71 3.05
CA LEU A 77 3.41 -2.80 1.72
C LEU A 77 4.79 -2.15 1.71
N ALA A 78 4.93 -0.98 2.31
CA ALA A 78 6.24 -0.32 2.44
C ALA A 78 7.22 -1.21 3.22
N LEU A 79 6.78 -1.82 4.32
CA LEU A 79 7.59 -2.75 5.10
C LEU A 79 8.04 -3.97 4.28
N CYS A 80 7.15 -4.52 3.46
CA CYS A 80 7.48 -5.64 2.57
C CYS A 80 8.56 -5.24 1.55
N GLU A 81 8.44 -4.04 0.94
CA GLU A 81 9.44 -3.51 0.02
C GLU A 81 10.80 -3.29 0.70
N GLU A 82 10.81 -2.67 1.89
CA GLU A 82 12.02 -2.39 2.67
C GLU A 82 12.71 -3.68 3.15
N SER A 83 11.93 -4.71 3.48
CA SER A 83 12.43 -5.99 3.98
C SER A 83 12.83 -6.97 2.87
N GLY A 84 12.69 -6.58 1.59
CA GLY A 84 12.95 -7.46 0.45
C GLY A 84 11.98 -8.63 0.33
N VAL A 85 10.81 -8.55 0.95
CA VAL A 85 9.74 -9.54 0.81
C VAL A 85 9.12 -9.37 -0.59
N PRO A 86 8.84 -10.46 -1.33
CA PRO A 86 8.14 -10.37 -2.61
C PRO A 86 6.85 -9.57 -2.50
N ARG A 87 6.45 -8.83 -3.54
CA ARG A 87 5.22 -8.04 -3.51
C ARG A 87 3.98 -8.96 -3.41
N PRO A 88 3.05 -8.71 -2.47
CA PRO A 88 1.78 -9.43 -2.45
C PRO A 88 0.84 -8.88 -3.54
N LEU A 89 -0.12 -9.70 -3.93
CA LEU A 89 -1.35 -9.21 -4.55
C LEU A 89 -2.22 -8.57 -3.46
N VAL A 90 -2.63 -7.32 -3.69
CA VAL A 90 -3.32 -6.49 -2.68
C VAL A 90 -4.82 -6.46 -2.93
N ASN A 91 -5.62 -6.65 -1.88
CA ASN A 91 -7.09 -6.57 -1.91
C ASN A 91 -7.77 -7.45 -2.98
N VAL A 92 -7.15 -8.58 -3.33
CA VAL A 92 -7.65 -9.51 -4.36
C VAL A 92 -8.67 -10.50 -3.80
N ARG A 93 -9.49 -11.09 -4.69
CA ARG A 93 -10.40 -12.18 -4.31
C ARG A 93 -9.72 -13.55 -4.44
N VAL A 94 -9.70 -14.32 -3.36
CA VAL A 94 -9.23 -15.71 -3.29
C VAL A 94 -10.37 -16.56 -2.76
N CYS A 95 -10.76 -17.60 -3.51
CA CYS A 95 -11.88 -18.49 -3.13
C CYS A 95 -13.19 -17.75 -2.79
N GLY A 96 -13.45 -16.61 -3.45
CA GLY A 96 -14.65 -15.78 -3.22
C GLY A 96 -14.49 -14.69 -2.16
N PHE A 97 -13.47 -14.77 -1.31
CA PHE A 97 -13.20 -13.82 -0.23
C PHE A 97 -12.17 -12.80 -0.65
N ARG A 98 -12.35 -11.53 -0.27
CA ARG A 98 -11.32 -10.51 -0.43
C ARG A 98 -10.35 -10.62 0.73
N VAL A 99 -9.07 -10.62 0.42
CA VAL A 99 -7.97 -10.69 1.39
C VAL A 99 -7.05 -9.50 1.20
N ASP A 100 -6.44 -8.99 2.28
CA ASP A 100 -5.62 -7.79 2.22
C ASP A 100 -4.33 -8.00 1.41
N CYS A 101 -3.62 -9.09 1.69
CA CYS A 101 -2.38 -9.47 0.99
C CYS A 101 -2.37 -10.97 0.66
N TYR A 102 -1.97 -11.30 -0.58
CA TYR A 102 -1.87 -12.69 -1.04
C TYR A 102 -0.60 -12.95 -1.83
N TRP A 103 0.14 -14.00 -1.46
CA TRP A 103 1.25 -14.55 -2.24
C TRP A 103 0.86 -15.91 -2.84
N PRO A 104 0.54 -15.96 -4.14
CA PRO A 104 0.11 -17.19 -4.80
C PRO A 104 1.14 -18.32 -4.73
N GLU A 105 2.42 -17.98 -4.94
CA GLU A 105 3.52 -18.94 -4.95
C GLU A 105 3.68 -19.67 -3.61
N TYR A 106 3.43 -18.97 -2.51
CA TYR A 106 3.52 -19.53 -1.15
C TYR A 106 2.17 -20.01 -0.60
N ARG A 107 1.08 -19.82 -1.34
CA ARG A 107 -0.30 -20.02 -0.87
C ARG A 107 -0.56 -19.34 0.47
N LEU A 108 0.00 -18.13 0.64
CA LEU A 108 -0.01 -17.38 1.88
C LEU A 108 -0.95 -16.18 1.77
N VAL A 109 -1.90 -16.09 2.71
CA VAL A 109 -2.76 -14.91 2.92
C VAL A 109 -2.33 -14.24 4.22
N VAL A 110 -2.28 -12.90 4.20
CA VAL A 110 -2.12 -12.06 5.39
C VAL A 110 -3.28 -11.07 5.41
N GLU A 111 -4.01 -11.05 6.53
CA GLU A 111 -5.03 -10.04 6.83
C GLU A 111 -4.45 -9.05 7.85
N LEU A 112 -4.74 -7.77 7.65
CA LEU A 112 -4.19 -6.67 8.44
C LEU A 112 -5.31 -6.09 9.31
N ASP A 113 -5.36 -6.51 10.56
CA ASP A 113 -6.37 -6.05 11.52
C ASP A 113 -6.14 -4.56 11.88
N GLY A 114 -6.76 -3.66 11.12
CA GLY A 114 -6.94 -2.27 11.52
C GLY A 114 -7.97 -2.22 12.66
N GLY A 115 -7.60 -1.70 13.83
CA GLY A 115 -8.36 -1.77 15.10
C GLY A 115 -9.82 -1.25 15.13
N LYS A 116 -10.44 -0.88 14.00
CA LYS A 116 -11.84 -0.50 13.85
C LYS A 116 -12.73 -1.55 13.14
N GLY A 117 -12.18 -2.71 12.75
CA GLY A 117 -12.85 -3.70 11.88
C GLY A 117 -13.55 -4.88 12.55
N HIS A 118 -13.60 -4.99 13.89
CA HIS A 118 -14.28 -6.11 14.57
C HIS A 118 -15.80 -5.94 14.65
N GLY A 119 -16.43 -5.66 13.52
CA GLY A 119 -17.87 -5.43 13.40
C GLY A 119 -18.51 -6.23 12.27
N THR A 120 -18.11 -7.48 12.09
CA THR A 120 -19.00 -8.54 11.55
C THR A 120 -18.38 -9.89 11.86
N GLU A 121 -18.93 -10.57 12.86
CA GLU A 121 -18.74 -12.00 13.09
C GLU A 121 -19.24 -12.81 11.88
N ARG A 122 -18.48 -12.86 10.78
CA ARG A 122 -18.62 -13.89 9.74
C ARG A 122 -17.29 -14.13 9.02
N GLN A 123 -16.26 -14.57 9.75
CA GLN A 123 -15.20 -15.41 9.18
C GLN A 123 -14.32 -16.07 10.25
N VAL A 124 -14.93 -16.70 11.27
CA VAL A 124 -14.23 -17.80 11.96
C VAL A 124 -14.52 -19.07 11.17
N GLY A 125 -13.77 -19.26 10.08
CA GLY A 125 -13.59 -20.60 9.53
C GLY A 125 -12.81 -21.40 10.56
N ALA A 126 -13.41 -22.46 11.09
CA ALA A 126 -12.83 -23.33 12.10
C ALA A 126 -11.46 -23.88 11.67
N GLY A 127 -10.38 -23.21 12.07
CA GLY A 127 -9.06 -23.81 12.17
C GLY A 127 -9.00 -24.67 13.44
N PRO A 128 -8.23 -25.78 13.45
CA PRO A 128 -8.15 -26.63 14.63
C PRO A 128 -7.63 -25.81 15.82
N PRO A 129 -8.12 -26.06 17.05
CA PRO A 129 -7.74 -25.28 18.21
C PRO A 129 -6.21 -25.28 18.37
N LYS A 130 -5.63 -24.07 18.48
CA LYS A 130 -4.20 -23.90 18.76
C LYS A 130 -3.87 -24.63 20.06
N ALA A 131 -3.22 -25.79 19.95
CA ALA A 131 -2.80 -26.57 21.09
C ALA A 131 -1.73 -25.80 21.88
N LYS A 132 -2.08 -25.34 23.10
CA LYS A 132 -1.10 -24.83 24.06
C LYS A 132 -0.22 -25.99 24.50
N ARG A 133 0.99 -26.11 23.92
CA ARG A 133 2.01 -27.07 24.35
C ARG A 133 2.53 -26.63 25.74
N ARG A 134 1.96 -27.19 26.81
CA ARG A 134 2.54 -27.08 28.16
C ARG A 134 3.80 -27.95 28.21
N ARG A 135 4.97 -27.33 28.34
CA ARG A 135 6.23 -28.00 28.67
C ARG A 135 6.14 -28.46 30.13
N ARG A 136 5.97 -29.76 30.39
CA ARG A 136 6.27 -30.34 31.70
C ARG A 136 7.78 -30.55 31.75
N VAL A 137 8.45 -29.81 32.62
CA VAL A 137 9.80 -30.19 33.08
C VAL A 137 9.58 -31.34 34.07
N ARG A 138 10.14 -32.50 33.74
CA ARG A 138 10.42 -33.56 34.71
C ARG A 138 11.93 -33.51 34.93
N GLU A 139 12.36 -33.26 36.15
CA GLU A 139 13.69 -33.65 36.61
C GLU A 139 13.53 -34.44 37.92
N ALA A 140 14.54 -35.28 38.14
CA ALA A 140 14.54 -36.51 38.92
C ALA A 140 14.68 -36.31 40.43
#